data_AF-A0A9D8MT52-F1
#
_entry.id   AF-A0A9D8MT52-F1
#
_cell.length_a   1.000
_cell.length_b   1.000
_cell.length_c   1.000
_cell.angle_alpha   90.00
_cell.angle_beta   90.00
_cell.angle_gamma   90.00
#
_symmetry.space_group_name_H-M   'P 1'
#
loop_
_entity.id
_entity.type
_entity.pdbx_description
1 polymer ?
#
loop_
_entity_poly.entity_id
_entity_poly.type
_entity_poly.pdbx_seq_one_letter_code
_entity_poly.pdbx_strand_id
1 'polypeptide(L)'
;MNNKDQEIQNNFPIDVVITWVDGNDPVLNAKRAAYIKPEEAQEKDIAAPNRYANKGEIYWCIRSVNKFMPWVRRIFLVTDGQDPKVESQIPIEIVDHKVIFRGYEEYLPTFCTSSIEAMLWRIPDLSEHYIYLNDDFMVCRPVTPEMFFPQPGHILLHARKSSLFWTKAWYSLKYFFGSCRVNHIQRMMNAASIAGSKSIFIRLAHTPYPQLRSVLEQFYTQNPDRLIQNIQNRFRSLQHFRTDEICFILLYKEGKLQLQPVRPV
;
A
#
# COMPACT_ATOMS: atom_id res chain seq x y z
N MET A 1 30.55 -31.33 -9.48
CA MET A 1 30.24 -31.50 -8.05
C MET A 1 29.25 -30.42 -7.67
N ASN A 2 28.07 -30.84 -7.21
CA ASN A 2 26.88 -30.02 -6.98
C ASN A 2 27.15 -28.87 -5.99
N ASN A 3 27.05 -27.62 -6.46
CA ASN A 3 26.63 -26.52 -5.60
C ASN A 3 25.12 -26.70 -5.39
N LYS A 4 24.75 -27.43 -4.33
CA LYS A 4 23.38 -27.41 -3.83
C LYS A 4 23.09 -25.99 -3.38
N ASP A 5 22.05 -25.42 -3.99
CA ASP A 5 21.36 -24.23 -3.55
C ASP A 5 21.18 -24.29 -2.03
N GLN A 6 21.86 -23.40 -1.32
CA GLN A 6 21.49 -23.10 0.06
C GLN A 6 20.15 -22.36 -0.03
N GLU A 7 19.05 -23.10 0.00
CA GLU A 7 17.74 -22.54 0.33
C GLU A 7 17.90 -21.82 1.67
N ILE A 8 17.98 -20.50 1.63
CA ILE A 8 17.85 -19.67 2.82
C ILE A 8 16.41 -19.89 3.28
N GLN A 9 16.19 -20.80 4.23
CA GLN A 9 14.93 -20.84 4.95
C GLN A 9 14.80 -19.51 5.69
N ASN A 10 13.95 -18.61 5.19
CA ASN A 10 13.60 -17.40 5.91
C ASN A 10 12.98 -17.79 7.27
N ASN A 11 13.76 -17.67 8.33
CA ASN A 11 13.42 -18.11 9.68
C ASN A 11 12.60 -17.05 10.46
N PHE A 12 11.87 -16.18 9.76
CA PHE A 12 11.06 -15.13 10.36
C PHE A 12 9.64 -15.15 9.79
N PRO A 13 8.63 -14.78 10.60
CA PRO A 13 7.25 -14.78 10.16
C PRO A 13 7.01 -13.70 9.09
N ILE A 14 6.20 -14.01 8.07
CA ILE A 14 5.74 -13.02 7.10
C ILE A 14 4.22 -13.01 7.08
N ASP A 15 3.65 -11.82 7.24
CA ASP A 15 2.21 -11.61 7.17
C ASP A 15 1.81 -10.97 5.83
N VAL A 16 0.55 -11.12 5.46
CA VAL A 16 -0.06 -10.39 4.34
C VAL A 16 -1.09 -9.42 4.91
N VAL A 17 -1.05 -8.17 4.45
CA VAL A 17 -2.03 -7.15 4.81
C VAL A 17 -2.85 -6.82 3.57
N ILE A 18 -4.17 -7.01 3.65
CA ILE A 18 -5.10 -6.74 2.55
C ILE A 18 -6.02 -5.60 2.96
N THR A 19 -6.08 -4.51 2.20
CA THR A 19 -7.11 -3.48 2.38
C THR A 19 -8.33 -3.78 1.50
N TRP A 20 -9.52 -3.68 2.09
CA TRP A 20 -10.77 -3.93 1.38
C TRP A 20 -11.93 -3.15 1.98
N VAL A 21 -12.84 -2.70 1.10
CA VAL A 21 -14.16 -2.18 1.48
C VAL A 21 -15.21 -2.66 0.47
N ASP A 22 -16.43 -2.90 0.93
CA ASP A 22 -17.58 -3.10 0.03
C ASP A 22 -18.23 -1.76 -0.27
N GLY A 23 -17.99 -1.17 -1.44
CA GLY A 23 -18.67 0.08 -1.81
C GLY A 23 -20.10 -0.10 -2.31
N ASN A 24 -20.64 -1.32 -2.35
CA ASN A 24 -22.09 -1.50 -2.47
C ASN A 24 -22.80 -1.45 -1.11
N ASP A 25 -22.05 -1.39 0.00
CA ASP A 25 -22.62 -1.31 1.34
C ASP A 25 -23.37 0.03 1.55
N PRO A 26 -24.68 -0.01 1.87
CA PRO A 26 -25.46 1.20 2.11
C PRO A 26 -24.94 2.01 3.31
N VAL A 27 -24.36 1.37 4.33
CA VAL A 27 -23.81 2.07 5.51
C VAL A 27 -22.57 2.86 5.11
N LEU A 28 -21.66 2.25 4.36
CA LEU A 28 -20.46 2.95 3.84
C LEU A 28 -20.86 4.08 2.89
N ASN A 29 -21.85 3.85 2.03
CA ASN A 29 -22.33 4.85 1.08
C ASN A 29 -22.99 6.05 1.78
N ALA A 30 -23.82 5.81 2.80
CA ALA A 30 -24.42 6.87 3.62
C ALA A 30 -23.34 7.66 4.38
N LYS A 31 -22.38 6.95 4.99
CA LYS A 31 -21.24 7.54 5.68
C LYS A 31 -20.44 8.45 4.73
N ARG A 32 -20.14 7.98 3.50
CA ARG A 32 -19.45 8.77 2.47
C ARG A 32 -20.23 10.00 2.04
N ALA A 33 -21.51 9.83 1.73
CA ALA A 33 -22.38 10.91 1.25
C ALA A 33 -22.45 12.08 2.26
N ALA A 34 -22.37 11.81 3.55
CA ALA A 34 -22.36 12.83 4.60
C ALA A 34 -21.12 13.75 4.58
N TYR A 35 -20.00 13.34 3.96
CA TYR A 35 -18.75 14.10 3.92
C TYR A 35 -18.36 14.60 2.53
N ILE A 36 -18.97 14.09 1.46
CA ILE A 36 -18.66 14.52 0.09
C ILE A 36 -19.16 15.97 -0.10
N LYS A 37 -18.24 16.88 -0.45
CA LYS A 37 -18.62 18.22 -0.88
C LYS A 37 -19.18 18.20 -2.32
N PRO A 38 -20.09 19.12 -2.69
CA PRO A 38 -20.63 19.18 -4.05
C PRO A 38 -19.58 19.29 -5.15
N GLU A 39 -18.48 20.00 -4.87
CA GLU A 39 -17.34 20.15 -5.79
C GLU A 39 -16.57 18.83 -5.98
N GLU A 40 -16.37 18.07 -4.89
CA GLU A 40 -15.68 16.78 -4.90
C GLU A 40 -16.52 15.66 -5.54
N ALA A 41 -17.85 15.76 -5.47
CA ALA A 41 -18.78 14.83 -6.10
C ALA A 41 -18.66 14.84 -7.64
N GLN A 42 -18.29 15.98 -8.22
CA GLN A 42 -18.14 16.17 -9.66
C GLN A 42 -16.76 15.70 -10.16
N GLU A 43 -15.78 15.58 -9.27
CA GLU A 43 -14.44 15.10 -9.62
C GLU A 43 -14.36 13.57 -9.72
N LYS A 44 -14.24 13.08 -10.96
CA LYS A 44 -14.14 11.65 -11.27
C LYS A 44 -12.99 10.92 -10.53
N ASP A 45 -11.95 11.64 -10.11
CA ASP A 45 -10.77 11.07 -9.46
C ASP A 45 -10.85 10.99 -7.93
N ILE A 46 -11.86 11.60 -7.33
CA ILE A 46 -12.02 11.71 -5.88
C ILE A 46 -13.17 10.83 -5.38
N ALA A 47 -14.39 11.03 -5.89
CA ALA A 47 -15.59 10.42 -5.32
C ALA A 47 -16.38 9.51 -6.29
N ALA A 48 -15.87 9.23 -7.49
CA ALA A 48 -16.64 8.49 -8.49
C ALA A 48 -17.08 7.09 -8.02
N PRO A 49 -18.32 6.66 -8.33
CA PRO A 49 -18.89 5.39 -7.85
C PRO A 49 -18.03 4.16 -8.19
N ASN A 50 -17.42 4.14 -9.38
CA ASN A 50 -16.56 3.06 -9.85
C ASN A 50 -15.28 2.86 -9.00
N ARG A 51 -14.86 3.84 -8.19
CA ARG A 51 -13.70 3.69 -7.29
C ARG A 51 -13.97 2.80 -6.09
N TYR A 52 -15.24 2.55 -5.79
CA TYR A 52 -15.66 1.79 -4.61
C TYR A 52 -16.47 0.55 -5.03
N ALA A 53 -16.69 0.33 -6.32
CA ALA A 53 -17.42 -0.83 -6.80
C ALA A 53 -16.69 -2.12 -6.41
N ASN A 54 -17.37 -2.97 -5.65
CA ASN A 54 -16.92 -4.31 -5.30
C ASN A 54 -17.53 -5.32 -6.28
N LYS A 55 -16.70 -6.17 -6.89
CA LYS A 55 -17.10 -7.26 -7.80
C LYS A 55 -16.66 -8.64 -7.29
N GLY A 56 -16.30 -8.74 -6.01
CA GLY A 56 -15.82 -9.97 -5.40
C GLY A 56 -14.34 -10.26 -5.66
N GLU A 57 -13.54 -9.25 -6.02
CA GLU A 57 -12.09 -9.38 -6.22
C GLU A 57 -11.39 -9.93 -4.97
N ILE A 58 -11.86 -9.57 -3.77
CA ILE A 58 -11.32 -10.05 -2.49
C ILE A 58 -11.29 -11.58 -2.36
N TYR A 59 -12.29 -12.29 -2.90
CA TYR A 59 -12.33 -13.75 -2.89
C TYR A 59 -11.18 -14.34 -3.72
N TRP A 60 -10.89 -13.73 -4.87
CA TRP A 60 -9.81 -14.15 -5.75
C TRP A 60 -8.45 -13.77 -5.19
N CYS A 61 -8.33 -12.60 -4.58
CA CYS A 61 -7.13 -12.17 -3.87
C CYS A 61 -6.73 -13.19 -2.81
N ILE A 62 -7.63 -13.51 -1.87
CA ILE A 62 -7.38 -14.46 -0.78
C ILE A 62 -7.12 -15.88 -1.29
N ARG A 63 -7.88 -16.35 -2.28
CA ARG A 63 -7.62 -17.66 -2.90
C ARG A 63 -6.24 -17.73 -3.55
N SER A 64 -5.79 -16.65 -4.20
CA SER A 64 -4.47 -16.60 -4.81
C SER A 64 -3.35 -16.64 -3.76
N VAL A 65 -3.51 -15.95 -2.63
CA VAL A 65 -2.58 -15.99 -1.50
C VAL A 65 -2.51 -17.40 -0.91
N ASN A 66 -3.66 -18.02 -0.60
CA ASN A 66 -3.70 -19.40 -0.09
C ASN A 66 -2.99 -20.39 -1.02
N LYS A 67 -3.21 -20.27 -2.33
CA LYS A 67 -2.66 -21.21 -3.31
C LYS A 67 -1.16 -21.02 -3.55
N PHE A 68 -0.69 -19.78 -3.60
CA PHE A 68 0.65 -19.45 -4.11
C PHE A 68 1.61 -18.87 -3.08
N MET A 69 1.14 -18.59 -1.87
CA MET A 69 1.91 -18.11 -0.73
C MET A 69 1.61 -18.92 0.55
N PRO A 70 1.67 -20.27 0.54
CA PRO A 70 1.26 -21.10 1.67
C PRO A 70 2.15 -20.94 2.93
N TRP A 71 3.29 -20.24 2.80
CA TRP A 71 4.23 -19.91 3.86
C TRP A 71 3.84 -18.67 4.67
N VAL A 72 2.80 -17.94 4.26
CA VAL A 72 2.31 -16.76 5.00
C VAL A 72 1.76 -17.18 6.36
N ARG A 73 2.16 -16.47 7.42
CA ARG A 73 1.74 -16.76 8.80
C ARG A 73 0.28 -16.37 9.04
N ARG A 74 -0.09 -15.13 8.69
CA ARG A 74 -1.43 -14.57 8.90
C ARG A 74 -1.78 -13.59 7.78
N ILE A 75 -3.08 -13.52 7.48
CA ILE A 75 -3.66 -12.47 6.64
C ILE A 75 -4.38 -11.48 7.56
N PHE A 76 -3.96 -10.22 7.56
CA PHE A 76 -4.70 -9.13 8.19
C PHE A 76 -5.58 -8.46 7.13
N LEU A 77 -6.89 -8.55 7.29
CA LEU A 77 -7.86 -7.94 6.41
C LEU A 77 -8.36 -6.63 7.02
N VAL A 78 -7.90 -5.50 6.49
CA VAL A 78 -8.19 -4.16 7.00
C VAL A 78 -9.45 -3.60 6.34
N THR A 79 -10.47 -3.28 7.13
CA THR A 79 -11.80 -2.87 6.65
C THR A 79 -12.40 -1.68 7.42
N ASP A 80 -13.46 -1.06 6.90
CA ASP A 80 -14.24 -0.02 7.60
C ASP A 80 -15.45 -0.62 8.34
N GLY A 81 -15.22 -1.65 9.16
CA GLY A 81 -16.26 -2.32 9.95
C GLY A 81 -17.07 -3.36 9.18
N GLN A 82 -16.53 -3.81 8.05
CA GLN A 82 -17.15 -4.78 7.14
C GLN A 82 -16.48 -6.14 7.26
N ASP A 83 -17.26 -7.20 7.02
CA ASP A 83 -16.78 -8.59 6.97
C ASP A 83 -17.24 -9.24 5.64
N PRO A 84 -16.31 -9.54 4.71
CA PRO A 84 -16.66 -10.17 3.44
C PRO A 84 -16.99 -11.67 3.57
N LYS A 85 -16.93 -12.26 4.77
CA LYS A 85 -17.23 -13.69 5.04
C LYS A 85 -16.41 -14.64 4.16
N VAL A 86 -15.15 -14.29 3.99
CA VAL A 86 -14.18 -15.04 3.18
C VAL A 86 -13.58 -16.18 3.97
N GLU A 87 -13.47 -17.34 3.35
CA GLU A 87 -12.79 -18.50 3.91
C GLU A 87 -11.33 -18.57 3.43
N SER A 88 -10.45 -19.05 4.31
CA SER A 88 -9.02 -19.14 4.03
C SER A 88 -8.37 -20.28 4.82
N GLN A 89 -7.34 -20.90 4.24
CA GLN A 89 -6.52 -21.91 4.92
C GLN A 89 -5.49 -21.24 5.82
N ILE A 90 -4.98 -20.07 5.41
CA ILE A 90 -4.17 -19.19 6.24
C ILE A 90 -5.10 -18.44 7.20
N PRO A 91 -4.79 -18.35 8.51
CA PRO A 91 -5.60 -17.60 9.47
C PRO A 91 -5.82 -16.15 9.03
N ILE A 92 -7.08 -15.72 9.01
CA ILE A 92 -7.47 -14.33 8.73
C ILE A 92 -7.82 -13.63 10.04
N GLU A 93 -7.32 -12.41 10.21
CA GLU A 93 -7.73 -11.48 11.26
C GLU A 93 -8.31 -10.22 10.62
N ILE A 94 -9.58 -9.92 10.92
CA ILE A 94 -10.24 -8.71 10.43
C ILE A 94 -9.88 -7.56 11.36
N VAL A 95 -9.33 -6.48 10.79
CA VAL A 95 -8.86 -5.31 11.53
C VAL A 95 -9.66 -4.09 11.07
N ASP A 96 -10.47 -3.53 11.97
CA ASP A 96 -11.21 -2.30 11.70
C ASP A 96 -10.26 -1.09 11.61
N HIS A 97 -10.57 -0.13 10.75
CA HIS A 97 -9.82 1.14 10.65
C HIS A 97 -9.57 1.80 12.01
N LYS A 98 -10.53 1.77 12.95
CA LYS A 98 -10.36 2.33 14.31
C LYS A 98 -9.18 1.72 15.06
N VAL A 99 -8.84 0.45 14.82
CA VAL A 99 -7.71 -0.22 15.50
C VAL A 99 -6.38 0.40 15.06
N ILE A 100 -6.20 0.59 13.75
CA ILE A 100 -4.97 1.20 13.22
C ILE A 100 -4.97 2.72 13.42
N PHE A 101 -6.14 3.36 13.58
CA PHE A 101 -6.31 4.78 13.90
C PHE A 101 -6.37 5.10 15.40
N ARG A 102 -6.04 4.17 16.30
CA ARG A 102 -6.08 4.43 17.76
C ARG A 102 -5.30 5.70 18.16
N GLY A 103 -5.91 6.64 18.86
CA GLY A 103 -5.32 7.96 19.17
C GLY A 103 -5.26 8.96 18.01
N TYR A 104 -5.95 8.68 16.91
CA TYR A 104 -6.12 9.50 15.70
C TYR A 104 -7.56 9.39 15.17
N GLU A 105 -8.52 9.03 16.03
CA GLU A 105 -9.90 8.75 15.67
C GLU A 105 -10.63 9.98 15.11
N GLU A 106 -10.17 11.19 15.42
CA GLU A 106 -10.70 12.46 14.87
C GLU A 106 -10.55 12.57 13.34
N TYR A 107 -9.62 11.81 12.77
CA TYR A 107 -9.39 11.74 11.32
C TYR A 107 -10.26 10.70 10.62
N LEU A 108 -11.05 9.93 11.37
CA LEU A 108 -12.06 9.04 10.82
C LEU A 108 -13.40 9.77 10.55
N PRO A 109 -14.24 9.23 9.66
CA PRO A 109 -13.92 8.17 8.70
C PRO A 109 -13.00 8.66 7.58
N THR A 110 -12.18 7.76 7.03
CA THR A 110 -11.37 8.03 5.84
C THR A 110 -11.79 7.12 4.69
N PHE A 111 -11.76 7.66 3.48
CA PHE A 111 -12.06 6.97 2.22
C PHE A 111 -10.84 7.01 1.30
N CYS A 112 -9.67 7.39 1.83
CA CYS A 112 -8.45 7.48 1.07
C CYS A 112 -7.50 6.32 1.40
N THR A 113 -7.19 5.50 0.40
CA THR A 113 -6.20 4.41 0.52
C THR A 113 -4.86 4.91 1.08
N SER A 114 -4.39 6.11 0.70
CA SER A 114 -3.13 6.67 1.21
C SER A 114 -3.14 6.87 2.73
N SER A 115 -4.28 7.27 3.28
CA SER A 115 -4.44 7.50 4.72
C SER A 115 -4.46 6.18 5.48
N ILE A 116 -5.12 5.16 4.91
CA ILE A 116 -5.15 3.81 5.46
C ILE A 116 -3.75 3.16 5.40
N GLU A 117 -3.07 3.24 4.24
CA GLU A 117 -1.69 2.76 4.03
C GLU A 117 -0.71 3.34 5.05
N ALA A 118 -0.87 4.62 5.43
CA ALA A 118 -0.03 5.29 6.42
C ALA A 118 -0.15 4.73 7.83
N MET A 119 -1.21 3.97 8.13
CA MET A 119 -1.52 3.45 9.46
C MET A 119 -1.29 1.94 9.58
N LEU A 120 -1.01 1.21 8.49
CA LEU A 120 -0.92 -0.26 8.50
C LEU A 120 0.17 -0.80 9.44
N TRP A 121 1.28 -0.08 9.63
CA TRP A 121 2.35 -0.48 10.56
C TRP A 121 1.86 -0.57 12.02
N ARG A 122 0.71 0.02 12.33
CA ARG A 122 0.09 0.01 13.67
C ARG A 122 -0.77 -1.22 13.93
N ILE A 123 -0.98 -2.12 12.97
CA ILE A 123 -1.76 -3.35 13.21
C ILE A 123 -1.15 -4.12 14.40
N PRO A 124 -1.95 -4.48 15.43
CA PRO A 124 -1.47 -5.30 16.55
C PRO A 124 -0.92 -6.64 16.07
N ASP A 125 0.16 -7.11 16.69
CA ASP A 125 0.82 -8.39 16.37
C ASP A 125 1.28 -8.56 14.91
N LEU A 126 1.33 -7.47 14.14
CA LEU A 126 1.89 -7.47 12.79
C LEU A 126 3.39 -7.80 12.84
N SER A 127 3.81 -8.75 12.01
CA SER A 127 5.22 -9.10 11.84
C SER A 127 6.05 -7.90 11.37
N GLU A 128 7.35 -7.93 11.67
CA GLU A 128 8.29 -6.98 11.10
C GLU A 128 8.31 -7.04 9.56
N HIS A 129 8.12 -8.23 8.99
CA HIS A 129 8.06 -8.47 7.55
C HIS A 129 6.61 -8.71 7.15
N TYR A 130 6.07 -7.84 6.31
CA TYR A 130 4.73 -8.05 5.78
C TYR A 130 4.61 -7.60 4.33
N ILE A 131 3.64 -8.16 3.61
CA ILE A 131 3.38 -7.85 2.21
C ILE A 131 2.00 -7.19 2.14
N TYR A 132 1.99 -5.94 1.68
CA TYR A 132 0.76 -5.20 1.45
C TYR A 132 0.18 -5.48 0.06
N LEU A 133 -1.12 -5.77 0.04
CA LEU A 133 -1.98 -5.93 -1.12
C LEU A 133 -3.25 -5.07 -0.90
N ASN A 134 -3.81 -4.47 -1.94
CA ASN A 134 -5.25 -4.23 -1.97
C ASN A 134 -6.00 -5.43 -2.60
N ASP A 135 -7.32 -5.36 -2.62
CA ASP A 135 -8.22 -6.43 -3.04
C ASP A 135 -8.18 -6.80 -4.53
N ASP A 136 -7.64 -5.93 -5.39
CA ASP A 136 -7.49 -6.19 -6.83
C ASP A 136 -6.17 -6.90 -7.21
N PHE A 137 -5.36 -7.32 -6.22
CA PHE A 137 -4.18 -8.16 -6.45
C PHE A 137 -4.54 -9.63 -6.60
N MET A 138 -3.96 -10.29 -7.61
CA MET A 138 -3.96 -11.74 -7.73
C MET A 138 -2.53 -12.26 -7.92
N VAL A 139 -2.12 -13.21 -7.09
CA VAL A 139 -0.88 -13.97 -7.30
C VAL A 139 -1.16 -15.04 -8.35
N CYS A 140 -0.39 -15.07 -9.44
CA CYS A 140 -0.70 -15.95 -10.58
C CYS A 140 0.19 -17.20 -10.67
N ARG A 141 1.19 -17.34 -9.80
CA ARG A 141 2.11 -18.49 -9.76
C ARG A 141 2.72 -18.65 -8.37
N PRO A 142 3.21 -19.84 -7.99
CA PRO A 142 3.91 -20.02 -6.73
C PRO A 142 5.08 -19.03 -6.58
N VAL A 143 5.20 -18.45 -5.40
CA VAL A 143 6.29 -17.55 -5.02
C VAL A 143 6.89 -18.00 -3.70
N THR A 144 8.16 -17.71 -3.47
CA THR A 144 8.86 -18.03 -2.22
C THR A 144 9.07 -16.76 -1.38
N PRO A 145 9.27 -16.87 -0.06
CA PRO A 145 9.56 -15.73 0.81
C PRO A 145 10.73 -14.86 0.31
N GLU A 146 11.77 -15.49 -0.25
CA GLU A 146 13.03 -14.85 -0.69
C GLU A 146 12.82 -13.94 -1.89
N MET A 147 11.72 -14.13 -2.63
CA MET A 147 11.30 -13.23 -3.71
C MET A 147 10.82 -11.86 -3.20
N PHE A 148 10.54 -11.74 -1.91
CA PHE A 148 10.13 -10.50 -1.25
C PHE A 148 11.18 -10.03 -0.25
N PHE A 149 11.74 -10.96 0.52
CA PHE A 149 12.71 -10.71 1.57
C PHE A 149 13.92 -11.63 1.38
N PRO A 150 14.94 -11.22 0.60
CA PRO A 150 16.08 -12.08 0.28
C PRO A 150 16.95 -12.40 1.51
N GLN A 151 16.89 -11.54 2.53
CA GLN A 151 17.49 -11.75 3.85
C GLN A 151 16.79 -10.85 4.88
N PRO A 152 16.95 -11.09 6.19
CA PRO A 152 16.31 -10.27 7.21
C PRO A 152 16.56 -8.77 7.02
N GLY A 153 15.47 -8.00 7.06
CA GLY A 153 15.50 -6.54 6.94
C GLY A 153 15.85 -6.01 5.54
N HIS A 154 15.89 -6.88 4.53
CA HIS A 154 16.09 -6.49 3.14
C HIS A 154 14.85 -6.80 2.32
N ILE A 155 14.62 -6.00 1.28
CA ILE A 155 13.47 -6.16 0.39
C ILE A 155 13.97 -6.37 -1.04
N LEU A 156 13.32 -7.28 -1.76
CA LEU A 156 13.40 -7.41 -3.21
C LEU A 156 12.07 -6.93 -3.81
N LEU A 157 12.15 -5.97 -4.73
CA LEU A 157 10.99 -5.35 -5.35
C LEU A 157 11.12 -5.32 -6.88
N HIS A 158 10.06 -5.72 -7.57
CA HIS A 158 9.93 -5.57 -9.02
C HIS A 158 9.46 -4.16 -9.37
N ALA A 159 10.40 -3.25 -9.57
CA ALA A 159 10.12 -1.85 -9.88
C ALA A 159 11.27 -1.23 -10.69
N ARG A 160 11.01 -0.06 -11.28
CA ARG A 160 12.04 0.68 -12.03
C ARG A 160 12.35 2.01 -11.36
N LYS A 161 13.61 2.43 -11.38
CA LYS A 161 13.97 3.79 -10.97
C LYS A 161 13.44 4.78 -12.03
N SER A 162 13.00 5.95 -11.60
CA SER A 162 12.59 7.05 -12.47
C SER A 162 13.19 8.35 -11.96
N SER A 163 13.61 9.23 -12.87
CA SER A 163 14.19 10.53 -12.49
C SER A 163 13.11 11.47 -11.97
N LEU A 164 13.35 12.04 -10.79
CA LEU A 164 12.50 13.08 -10.21
C LEU A 164 12.49 14.34 -11.09
N PHE A 165 13.66 14.79 -11.55
CA PHE A 165 13.80 16.01 -12.33
C PHE A 165 13.03 15.94 -13.65
N TRP A 166 13.32 14.93 -14.47
CA TRP A 166 12.67 14.77 -15.78
C TRP A 166 11.17 14.53 -15.65
N THR A 167 10.76 13.77 -14.62
CA THR A 167 9.33 13.52 -14.38
C THR A 167 8.61 14.80 -13.92
N LYS A 168 9.19 15.59 -13.01
CA LYS A 168 8.62 16.88 -12.61
C LYS A 168 8.47 17.82 -13.80
N ALA A 169 9.52 17.98 -14.61
CA ALA A 169 9.48 18.83 -15.80
C ALA A 169 8.38 18.39 -16.79
N TRP A 170 8.28 17.10 -17.06
CA TRP A 170 7.23 16.55 -17.92
C TRP A 170 5.82 16.80 -17.37
N TYR A 171 5.61 16.60 -16.07
CA TYR A 171 4.30 16.84 -15.46
C TYR A 171 3.94 18.32 -15.41
N SER A 172 4.88 19.22 -15.13
CA SER A 172 4.66 20.67 -15.23
C SER A 172 4.18 21.08 -16.62
N LEU A 173 4.80 20.54 -17.68
CA LEU A 173 4.36 20.76 -19.06
C LEU A 173 2.96 20.19 -19.31
N LYS A 174 2.69 18.98 -18.80
CA LYS A 174 1.38 18.33 -18.94
C LYS A 174 0.25 19.12 -18.26
N TYR A 175 0.53 19.72 -17.09
CA TYR A 175 -0.41 20.60 -16.39
C TYR A 175 -0.63 21.92 -17.14
N PHE A 176 0.43 22.48 -17.75
CA PHE A 176 0.31 23.65 -18.61
C PHE A 176 -0.66 23.42 -19.78
N PHE A 177 -0.71 22.20 -20.34
CA PHE A 177 -1.69 21.80 -21.36
C PHE A 177 -3.03 21.27 -20.81
N GLY A 178 -3.39 21.60 -19.55
CA GLY A 178 -4.74 21.38 -19.01
C GLY A 178 -5.02 20.01 -18.37
N SER A 179 -3.99 19.21 -18.06
CA SER A 179 -4.19 17.88 -17.47
C SER A 179 -4.23 17.87 -15.93
N CYS A 180 -5.33 18.27 -15.29
CA CYS A 180 -5.42 18.42 -13.82
C CYS A 180 -5.89 17.16 -13.07
N ARG A 181 -5.33 15.97 -13.34
CA ARG A 181 -5.71 14.74 -12.61
C ARG A 181 -4.75 14.42 -11.47
N VAL A 182 -5.28 14.03 -10.30
CA VAL A 182 -4.48 13.52 -9.17
C VAL A 182 -3.84 12.20 -9.58
N ASN A 183 -2.58 12.26 -10.01
CA ASN A 183 -1.87 11.10 -10.52
C ASN A 183 -1.10 10.38 -9.41
N HIS A 184 -1.13 9.04 -9.42
CA HIS A 184 -0.31 8.22 -8.52
C HIS A 184 1.18 8.57 -8.62
N ILE A 185 1.68 8.94 -9.80
CA ILE A 185 3.07 9.37 -10.00
C ILE A 185 3.40 10.62 -9.18
N GLN A 186 2.47 11.58 -9.05
CA GLN A 186 2.70 12.77 -8.23
C GLN A 186 2.88 12.40 -6.76
N ARG A 187 2.03 11.51 -6.24
CA ARG A 187 2.11 11.03 -4.86
C ARG A 187 3.41 10.28 -4.58
N MET A 188 3.95 9.56 -5.57
CA MET A 188 5.26 8.90 -5.49
C MET A 188 6.39 9.93 -5.45
N MET A 189 6.35 10.96 -6.30
CA MET A 189 7.34 12.03 -6.28
C MET A 189 7.32 12.81 -4.96
N ASN A 190 6.14 13.05 -4.39
CA ASN A 190 5.98 13.67 -3.08
C ASN A 190 6.63 12.80 -2.00
N ALA A 191 6.34 11.50 -1.98
CA ALA A 191 6.96 10.55 -1.04
C ALA A 191 8.48 10.54 -1.16
N ALA A 192 9.03 10.36 -2.37
CA ALA A 192 10.47 10.36 -2.58
C ALA A 192 11.13 11.66 -2.11
N SER A 193 10.49 12.82 -2.35
CA SER A 193 11.00 14.11 -1.86
C SER A 193 10.99 14.20 -0.33
N ILE A 194 9.93 13.71 0.32
CA ILE A 194 9.79 13.67 1.79
C ILE A 194 10.82 12.72 2.42
N ALA A 195 11.08 11.56 1.82
CA ALA A 195 12.13 10.62 2.26
C ALA A 195 13.57 11.12 1.96
N GLY A 196 13.70 12.35 1.43
CA GLY A 196 14.98 13.01 1.18
C GLY A 196 15.70 12.55 -0.10
N SER A 197 15.00 11.91 -1.04
CA SER A 197 15.55 11.62 -2.36
C SER A 197 15.54 12.88 -3.23
N LYS A 198 16.69 13.20 -3.84
CA LYS A 198 16.86 14.36 -4.73
C LYS A 198 16.80 14.01 -6.22
N SER A 199 17.11 12.76 -6.56
CA SER A 199 17.34 12.35 -7.96
C SER A 199 16.31 11.35 -8.48
N ILE A 200 15.81 10.45 -7.63
CA ILE A 200 14.98 9.33 -8.07
C ILE A 200 13.73 9.13 -7.23
N PHE A 201 12.72 8.53 -7.85
CA PHE A 201 11.66 7.80 -7.18
C PHE A 201 11.58 6.40 -7.78
N ILE A 202 11.00 5.46 -7.04
CA ILE A 202 10.84 4.07 -7.44
C ILE A 202 9.47 3.96 -8.10
N ARG A 203 9.46 3.78 -9.42
CA ARG A 203 8.21 3.56 -10.14
C ARG A 203 7.75 2.11 -9.95
N LEU A 204 6.84 1.97 -9.00
CA LEU A 204 6.12 0.76 -8.66
C LEU A 204 5.22 0.28 -9.79
N ALA A 205 5.27 -1.03 -10.03
CA ALA A 205 4.24 -1.73 -10.77
C ALA A 205 3.08 -2.08 -9.83
N HIS A 206 1.98 -2.56 -10.41
CA HIS A 206 0.94 -3.25 -9.65
C HIS A 206 1.44 -4.67 -9.37
N THR A 207 2.37 -4.78 -8.42
CA THR A 207 2.86 -6.04 -7.84
C THR A 207 2.77 -5.95 -6.32
N PRO A 208 2.74 -7.08 -5.59
CA PRO A 208 2.72 -7.04 -4.12
C PRO A 208 3.82 -6.16 -3.52
N TYR A 209 3.50 -5.44 -2.45
CA TYR A 209 4.39 -4.47 -1.83
C TYR A 209 4.96 -5.01 -0.51
N PRO A 210 6.12 -5.67 -0.51
CA PRO A 210 6.82 -6.01 0.74
C PRO A 210 7.17 -4.73 1.50
N GLN A 211 7.02 -4.75 2.82
CA GLN A 211 7.29 -3.62 3.70
C GLN A 211 7.93 -4.10 5.01
N LEU A 212 8.64 -3.20 5.68
CA LEU A 212 9.18 -3.40 7.02
C LEU A 212 8.44 -2.51 7.99
N ARG A 213 7.84 -3.11 9.03
CA ARG A 213 7.03 -2.39 10.01
C ARG A 213 7.84 -1.32 10.75
N SER A 214 9.04 -1.68 11.21
CA SER A 214 9.91 -0.76 11.95
C SER A 214 10.32 0.48 11.15
N VAL A 215 10.50 0.35 9.83
CA VAL A 215 10.89 1.47 8.95
C VAL A 215 9.78 2.53 8.91
N LEU A 216 8.53 2.10 8.76
CA LEU A 216 7.39 3.00 8.73
C LEU A 216 7.07 3.58 10.11
N GLU A 217 7.13 2.75 11.16
CA GLU A 217 6.99 3.19 12.55
C GLU A 217 8.00 4.28 12.89
N GLN A 218 9.28 4.06 12.59
CA GLN A 218 10.34 5.03 12.83
C GLN A 218 10.12 6.32 12.03
N PHE A 219 9.79 6.21 10.74
CA PHE A 219 9.55 7.37 9.89
C PHE A 219 8.42 8.25 10.43
N TYR A 220 7.27 7.66 10.78
CA TYR A 220 6.12 8.43 11.25
C TYR A 220 6.28 8.94 12.68
N THR A 221 7.00 8.21 13.54
CA THR A 221 7.35 8.68 14.89
C THR A 221 8.27 9.91 14.82
N GLN A 222 9.22 9.94 13.88
CA GLN A 222 10.11 11.09 13.67
C GLN A 222 9.45 12.25 12.92
N ASN A 223 8.35 11.99 12.20
CA ASN A 223 7.68 12.96 11.34
C ASN A 223 6.16 12.98 11.60
N PRO A 224 5.70 13.32 12.81
CA PRO A 224 4.27 13.29 13.15
C PRO A 224 3.44 14.22 12.25
N ASP A 225 3.98 15.39 11.88
CA ASP A 225 3.31 16.32 10.95
C ASP A 225 3.05 15.68 9.58
N ARG A 226 3.94 14.80 9.11
CA ARG A 226 3.78 14.09 7.84
C ARG A 226 2.73 13.00 7.95
N LEU A 227 2.59 12.36 9.12
CA LEU A 227 1.50 11.44 9.37
C LEU A 227 0.17 12.18 9.30
N ILE A 228 0.02 13.26 10.07
CA ILE A 228 -1.19 14.10 10.10
C ILE A 228 -1.53 14.59 8.70
N GLN A 229 -0.55 15.10 7.95
CA GLN A 229 -0.73 15.54 6.56
C GLN A 229 -1.37 14.45 5.68
N ASN A 230 -0.99 13.19 5.86
CA ASN A 230 -1.46 12.08 5.03
C ASN A 230 -2.81 11.49 5.47
N ILE A 231 -3.21 11.70 6.72
CA ILE A 231 -4.47 11.17 7.29
C ILE A 231 -5.58 12.21 7.42
N GLN A 232 -5.26 13.51 7.42
CA GLN A 232 -6.25 14.56 7.70
C GLN A 232 -7.36 14.70 6.65
N ASN A 233 -7.10 14.34 5.39
CA ASN A 233 -8.11 14.46 4.33
C ASN A 233 -8.87 13.14 4.20
N ARG A 234 -10.19 13.22 4.33
CA ARG A 234 -11.08 12.05 4.18
C ARG A 234 -11.07 11.48 2.76
N PHE A 235 -10.88 12.35 1.76
CA PHE A 235 -10.82 11.97 0.35
C PHE A 235 -9.43 12.25 -0.23
N ARG A 236 -9.17 11.66 -1.41
CA ARG A 236 -7.88 11.79 -2.07
C ARG A 236 -7.57 13.26 -2.41
N SER A 237 -6.42 13.73 -1.94
CA SER A 237 -5.87 15.06 -2.19
C SER A 237 -4.49 14.99 -2.84
N LEU A 238 -4.07 16.06 -3.50
CA LEU A 238 -2.71 16.26 -4.02
C LEU A 238 -1.65 16.30 -2.93
N GLN A 239 -2.05 16.62 -1.69
CA GLN A 239 -1.16 16.67 -0.53
C GLN A 239 -0.76 15.27 -0.04
N HIS A 240 -1.49 14.23 -0.45
CA HIS A 240 -1.16 12.86 -0.09
C HIS A 240 0.14 12.40 -0.76
N PHE A 241 0.80 11.47 -0.09
CA PHE A 241 1.95 10.76 -0.62
C PHE A 241 1.74 9.26 -0.44
N ARG A 242 2.65 8.47 -1.03
CA ARG A 242 2.61 7.00 -0.96
C ARG A 242 3.52 6.51 0.15
N THR A 243 2.96 5.79 1.13
CA THR A 243 3.69 5.28 2.30
C THR A 243 4.67 4.18 1.92
N ASP A 244 4.25 3.30 1.01
CA ASP A 244 5.09 2.28 0.39
C ASP A 244 6.34 2.88 -0.29
N GLU A 245 6.17 3.98 -1.03
CA GLU A 245 7.28 4.70 -1.65
C GLU A 245 8.27 5.28 -0.62
N ILE A 246 7.78 5.77 0.53
CA ILE A 246 8.64 6.19 1.65
C ILE A 246 9.50 5.01 2.12
N CYS A 247 8.86 3.86 2.40
CA CYS A 247 9.55 2.65 2.85
C CYS A 247 10.67 2.26 1.89
N PHE A 248 10.37 2.22 0.58
CA PHE A 248 11.34 1.81 -0.42
C PHE A 248 12.49 2.80 -0.59
N ILE A 249 12.22 4.11 -0.56
CA ILE A 249 13.29 5.12 -0.69
C ILE A 249 14.21 5.11 0.53
N LEU A 250 13.68 4.95 1.74
CA LEU A 250 14.49 4.83 2.96
C LEU A 250 15.41 3.59 2.88
N LEU A 251 14.85 2.43 2.54
CA LEU A 251 15.63 1.19 2.38
C LEU A 251 16.64 1.26 1.24
N TYR A 252 16.31 1.96 0.16
CA TYR A 252 17.25 2.19 -0.95
C TYR A 252 18.47 3.00 -0.49
N LYS A 253 18.27 4.03 0.33
CA LYS A 253 19.37 4.85 0.88
C LYS A 253 20.25 4.07 1.84
N GLU A 254 19.70 3.08 2.53
CA GLU A 254 20.42 2.18 3.43
C GLU A 254 21.08 0.98 2.71
N GLY A 255 20.90 0.84 1.40
CA GLY A 255 21.41 -0.32 0.64
C GLY A 255 20.64 -1.62 0.90
N LYS A 256 19.46 -1.54 1.53
CA LYS A 256 18.61 -2.68 1.91
C LYS A 256 17.51 -3.01 0.89
N LEU A 257 17.39 -2.24 -0.18
CA LEU A 257 16.43 -2.48 -1.26
C LEU A 257 17.12 -2.99 -2.53
N GLN A 258 16.76 -4.19 -2.97
CA GLN A 258 17.12 -4.76 -4.26
C GLN A 258 15.98 -4.53 -5.25
N LEU A 259 16.31 -3.91 -6.39
CA LEU A 259 15.34 -3.66 -7.46
C LEU A 259 15.56 -4.63 -8.62
N GLN A 260 14.49 -5.30 -9.03
CA GLN A 260 14.46 -6.09 -10.25
C GLN A 260 13.55 -5.45 -11.30
N PRO A 261 13.88 -5.55 -12.60
CA PRO A 261 12.97 -5.08 -13.63
C PRO A 261 11.65 -5.85 -13.57
N VAL A 262 10.57 -5.13 -13.86
CA VAL A 262 9.27 -5.74 -14.08
C VAL A 262 9.40 -6.55 -15.37
N ARG A 263 9.32 -7.89 -15.28
CA ARG A 263 9.30 -8.71 -16.49
C ARG A 263 8.03 -8.35 -17.26
N PRO A 264 8.10 -8.12 -18.59
CA PRO A 264 6.89 -7.99 -19.38
C PRO A 264 6.05 -9.25 -19.17
N VAL A 265 4.78 -9.05 -18.80
CA VAL A 265 3.77 -10.11 -18.72
C VAL A 265 3.44 -10.58 -20.13
#